data_AF-A0A1C3F0L0-F1
#
_entry.id   AF-A0A1C3F0L0-F1
#
_cell.length_a   1.000
_cell.length_b   1.000
_cell.length_c   1.000
_cell.angle_alpha   90.00
_cell.angle_beta   90.00
_cell.angle_gamma   90.00
#
_symmetry.space_group_name_H-M   'P 1'
#
loop_
_entity.id
_entity.type
_entity.pdbx_description
1 polymer ?
#
loop_
_entity_poly.entity_id
_entity_poly.type
_entity_poly.pdbx_seq_one_letter_code
_entity_poly.pdbx_strand_id
1 'polypeptide(L)'
;MGTPVLVVEILSPSTRSKDMVDKLNTFMISGVREFWIVDPDQEIILVYGFKDLDIDHFRTYRKQETVRSYWSPDLEITGTMVFP
;
A
#
# COMPACT_ATOMS: atom_id res chain seq x y z
N MET A 1 3.92 13.60 18.15
CA MET A 1 3.95 12.29 17.47
C MET A 1 3.60 12.56 16.01
N GLY A 2 4.47 12.20 15.07
CA GLY A 2 4.26 12.46 13.65
C GLY A 2 3.52 11.30 13.00
N THR A 3 2.49 11.58 12.20
CA THR A 3 1.82 10.57 11.40
C THR A 3 2.68 10.23 10.19
N PRO A 4 2.97 8.94 9.91
CA PRO A 4 3.71 8.54 8.73
C PRO A 4 3.01 9.00 7.44
N VAL A 5 3.80 9.37 6.43
CA VAL A 5 3.28 9.67 5.09
C VAL A 5 2.90 8.36 4.38
N LEU A 6 3.76 7.34 4.47
CA LEU A 6 3.59 6.05 3.82
C LEU A 6 3.74 4.92 4.85
N VAL A 7 2.87 3.92 4.76
CA VAL A 7 2.98 2.63 5.45
C VAL A 7 3.01 1.52 4.41
N VAL A 8 3.90 0.54 4.57
CA VAL A 8 3.99 -0.64 3.71
C VAL A 8 3.79 -1.89 4.55
N GLU A 9 2.85 -2.73 4.14
CA GLU A 9 2.54 -4.03 4.76
C GLU A 9 2.85 -5.16 3.77
N ILE A 10 3.56 -6.19 4.22
CA ILE A 10 3.80 -7.40 3.43
C ILE A 10 2.90 -8.49 3.97
N LEU A 11 1.99 -9.00 3.13
CA LEU A 11 1.03 -10.01 3.55
C LEU A 11 1.72 -11.33 3.88
N SER A 12 1.29 -11.94 4.98
CA SER A 12 1.59 -13.32 5.29
C SER A 12 0.42 -14.24 4.86
N PRO A 13 0.69 -15.50 4.50
CA PRO A 13 -0.37 -16.44 4.09
C PRO A 13 -1.45 -16.70 5.15
N SER A 14 -1.15 -16.49 6.45
CA SER A 14 -2.00 -16.91 7.57
C SER A 14 -3.01 -15.87 8.07
N THR A 15 -2.86 -14.57 7.74
CA THR A 15 -3.75 -13.51 8.28
C THR A 15 -4.36 -12.57 7.23
N ARG A 16 -4.26 -12.93 5.94
CA ARG A 16 -4.52 -12.07 4.77
C ARG A 16 -5.78 -11.19 4.83
N SER A 17 -6.97 -11.76 5.00
CA SER A 17 -8.20 -11.03 4.66
C SER A 17 -8.72 -10.11 5.78
N LYS A 18 -8.66 -10.56 7.04
CA LYS A 18 -9.24 -9.82 8.17
C LYS A 18 -8.32 -8.68 8.62
N ASP A 19 -7.02 -8.93 8.74
CA ASP A 19 -6.04 -7.90 9.11
C ASP A 19 -6.00 -6.75 8.10
N MET A 20 -6.21 -7.05 6.82
CA MET A 20 -6.11 -6.05 5.76
C MET A 20 -7.19 -4.97 5.87
N VAL A 21 -8.44 -5.37 6.15
CA VAL A 21 -9.56 -4.42 6.29
C VAL A 21 -9.39 -3.56 7.53
N ASP A 22 -9.02 -4.18 8.66
CA ASP A 22 -8.82 -3.47 9.92
C ASP A 22 -7.65 -2.48 9.83
N LYS A 23 -6.55 -2.86 9.18
CA LYS A 23 -5.39 -1.98 8.96
C LYS A 23 -5.69 -0.85 8.00
N LEU A 24 -6.39 -1.13 6.89
CA LEU A 24 -6.78 -0.11 5.91
C LEU A 24 -7.57 1.01 6.59
N ASN A 25 -8.63 0.65 7.32
CA ASN A 25 -9.44 1.63 8.03
C ASN A 25 -8.62 2.37 9.10
N THR A 26 -7.82 1.63 9.88
CA THR A 26 -6.97 2.21 10.94
C THR A 26 -6.01 3.26 10.39
N PHE A 27 -5.28 2.95 9.31
CA PHE A 27 -4.31 3.88 8.73
C PHE A 27 -4.98 5.10 8.10
N MET A 28 -6.09 4.89 7.40
CA MET A 28 -6.90 5.97 6.82
C MET A 28 -7.35 6.97 7.89
N ILE A 29 -8.02 6.51 8.95
CA ILE A 29 -8.53 7.39 10.01
C ILE A 29 -7.43 7.97 10.91
N SER A 30 -6.24 7.35 10.93
CA SER A 30 -5.07 7.86 11.65
C SER A 30 -4.36 9.01 10.93
N GLY A 31 -4.79 9.34 9.70
CA GLY A 31 -4.21 10.41 8.88
C GLY A 31 -2.94 10.02 8.13
N VAL A 32 -2.67 8.71 7.97
CA VAL A 32 -1.65 8.24 7.02
C VAL A 32 -2.06 8.73 5.63
N ARG A 33 -1.10 9.09 4.78
CA ARG A 33 -1.41 9.56 3.42
C ARG A 33 -1.45 8.43 2.41
N GLU A 34 -0.63 7.40 2.63
CA GLU A 34 -0.49 6.30 1.70
C GLU A 34 -0.29 4.96 2.39
N PHE A 35 -0.95 3.91 1.91
CA PHE A 35 -0.84 2.55 2.43
C PHE A 35 -0.61 1.57 1.28
N TRP A 36 0.53 0.90 1.31
CA TRP A 36 0.92 -0.10 0.32
C TRP A 36 0.81 -1.49 0.91
N ILE A 37 0.27 -2.42 0.14
CA ILE A 37 0.12 -3.81 0.52
C ILE A 37 0.81 -4.65 -0.53
N VAL A 38 1.86 -5.34 -0.13
CA VAL A 38 2.59 -6.28 -0.97
C VAL A 38 2.01 -7.66 -0.73
N ASP A 39 1.53 -8.31 -1.80
CA ASP A 39 1.07 -9.70 -1.79
C ASP A 39 2.09 -10.56 -2.56
N PRO A 40 2.99 -11.27 -1.84
CA PRO A 40 3.99 -12.11 -2.49
C PRO A 40 3.40 -13.29 -3.27
N ASP A 41 2.28 -13.87 -2.80
CA ASP A 41 1.68 -15.05 -3.43
C ASP A 41 0.99 -14.70 -4.75
N GLN A 42 0.51 -13.46 -4.88
CA GLN A 42 -0.12 -12.97 -6.10
C GLN A 42 0.82 -12.11 -6.96
N GLU A 43 2.02 -11.82 -6.46
CA GLU A 43 3.00 -10.91 -7.08
C GLU A 43 2.39 -9.54 -7.47
N ILE A 44 1.57 -8.98 -6.56
CA ILE A 44 0.94 -7.67 -6.72
C ILE A 44 1.25 -6.73 -5.56
N ILE A 45 1.17 -5.44 -5.86
CA ILE A 45 1.24 -4.36 -4.89
C ILE A 45 -0.04 -3.54 -5.01
N LEU A 46 -0.79 -3.45 -3.93
CA LEU A 46 -1.98 -2.60 -3.81
C LEU A 46 -1.55 -1.27 -3.19
N VAL A 47 -1.92 -0.15 -3.80
CA VAL A 47 -1.60 1.19 -3.31
C VAL A 47 -2.90 1.93 -3.02
N TYR A 48 -3.08 2.35 -1.77
CA TYR A 48 -4.15 3.23 -1.33
C TYR A 48 -3.56 4.61 -1.03
N GLY A 49 -4.10 5.65 -1.65
CA GLY A 49 -3.87 7.04 -1.30
C GLY A 49 -5.08 7.61 -0.57
N PHE A 50 -4.85 8.20 0.60
CA PHE A 50 -5.90 8.78 1.43
C PHE A 50 -5.89 10.31 1.36
N LYS A 51 -7.08 10.91 1.34
CA LYS A 51 -7.29 12.35 1.43
C LYS A 51 -8.53 12.60 2.27
N ASP A 52 -8.48 13.58 3.18
CA ASP A 52 -9.60 13.93 4.06
C ASP A 52 -10.19 12.73 4.83
N LEU A 53 -9.31 11.79 5.23
CA LEU A 53 -9.65 10.53 5.93
C LEU A 53 -10.53 9.57 5.11
N ASP A 54 -10.49 9.66 3.78
CA ASP A 54 -11.15 8.75 2.84
C ASP A 54 -10.17 8.26 1.76
N ILE A 55 -10.55 7.22 1.01
CA ILE A 55 -9.78 6.71 -0.12
C ILE A 55 -9.99 7.64 -1.33
N ASP A 56 -8.91 8.30 -1.74
CA ASP A 56 -8.89 9.20 -2.90
C ASP A 56 -8.26 8.51 -4.12
N HIS A 57 -7.30 7.61 -3.88
CA HIS A 57 -6.63 6.85 -4.93
C HIS A 57 -6.53 5.37 -4.54
N PHE A 58 -6.77 4.49 -5.50
CA PHE A 58 -6.49 3.06 -5.36
C PHE A 58 -5.99 2.49 -6.67
N ARG A 59 -4.86 1.79 -6.64
CA ARG A 59 -4.30 1.10 -7.80
C ARG A 59 -3.63 -0.21 -7.42
N THR A 60 -3.79 -1.21 -8.27
CA THR A 60 -3.06 -2.47 -8.21
C THR A 60 -1.95 -2.44 -9.26
N TYR A 61 -0.76 -2.85 -8.86
CA TYR A 61 0.41 -3.01 -9.71
C TYR A 61 0.84 -4.48 -9.71
N ARG A 62 1.20 -5.00 -10.87
CA ARG A 62 1.78 -6.34 -11.04
C ARG A 62 3.30 -6.26 -11.07
N LYS A 63 3.96 -7.41 -10.89
CA LYS A 63 5.43 -7.57 -10.96
C LYS A 63 6.14 -6.81 -12.08
N GLN A 64 5.56 -6.73 -13.28
CA GLN A 64 6.19 -6.09 -14.44
C GLN A 64 5.99 -4.56 -14.47
N GLU A 65 5.20 -4.00 -13.57
CA GLU A 65 4.89 -2.58 -13.51
C GLU A 65 5.78 -1.85 -12.51
N THR A 66 5.92 -0.54 -12.72
CA THR A 66 6.53 0.37 -11.75
C THR A 66 5.45 0.98 -10.89
N VAL A 67 5.53 0.72 -9.59
CA VAL A 67 4.72 1.39 -8.57
C VAL A 67 5.27 2.79 -8.38
N ARG A 68 4.39 3.79 -8.41
CA ARG A 68 4.73 5.17 -8.11
C ARG A 68 3.85 5.66 -6.98
N SER A 69 4.46 6.31 -5.99
CA SER A 69 3.71 6.89 -4.87
C SER A 69 2.79 8.01 -5.34
N TYR A 70 1.57 8.01 -4.82
CA TYR A 70 0.57 9.03 -5.10
C TYR A 70 0.96 10.39 -4.49
N TRP A 71 1.56 10.39 -3.31
CA TRP A 71 1.89 11.60 -2.56
C TRP A 71 3.35 12.05 -2.71
N SER A 72 4.24 11.16 -3.16
CA SER A 72 5.66 11.44 -3.39
C SER A 72 6.07 10.93 -4.78
N PRO A 73 5.83 11.70 -5.85
CA PRO A 73 6.06 11.24 -7.22
C PRO A 73 7.49 10.81 -7.54
N ASP A 74 8.48 11.17 -6.73
CA ASP A 74 9.88 10.73 -6.88
C ASP A 74 10.14 9.35 -6.27
N LEU A 75 9.21 8.82 -5.47
CA LEU A 75 9.26 7.48 -4.92
C LEU A 75 8.62 6.49 -5.89
N GLU A 76 9.47 5.71 -6.56
CA GLU A 76 9.06 4.65 -7.45
C GLU A 76 9.83 3.35 -7.20
N ILE A 77 9.18 2.22 -7.43
CA ILE A 77 9.80 0.90 -7.34
C ILE A 77 9.24 -0.01 -8.42
N THR A 78 10.13 -0.73 -9.12
CA THR A 78 9.71 -1.71 -10.12
C THR A 78 9.40 -3.03 -9.43
N GLY A 79 8.26 -3.66 -9.75
CA GLY A 79 7.82 -4.90 -9.11
C GLY A 79 8.82 -6.05 -9.22
N THR A 80 9.66 -6.07 -10.27
CA THR A 80 10.75 -7.05 -10.44
C THR A 80 11.86 -6.93 -9.40
N MET A 81 11.94 -5.82 -8.67
CA MET A 81 12.87 -5.66 -7.53
C MET A 81 12.25 -6.16 -6.22
N VAL A 82 10.92 -6.31 -6.18
CA VAL A 82 10.16 -6.69 -4.98
C VAL A 82 9.88 -8.20 -4.97
N PHE A 83 9.58 -8.77 -6.13
CA PHE A 83 9.27 -10.19 -6.29
C PHE A 83 10.41 -10.94 -7.01
N PRO A 84 10.79 -12.14 -6.54
CA PRO A 84 11.86 -12.95 -7.15
C PRO A 84 11.50 -13.46 -8.55
#